data_AF-A0A069DS87-F1
#
_entry.id   AF-A0A069DS87-F1
#
_cell.length_a   1.000
_cell.length_b   1.000
_cell.length_c   1.000
_cell.angle_alpha   90.00
_cell.angle_beta   90.00
_cell.angle_gamma   90.00
#
_symmetry.space_group_name_H-M   'P 1'
#
loop_
_entity.id
_entity.type
_entity.pdbx_description
1 polymer ?
#
loop_
_entity_poly.entity_id
_entity_poly.type
_entity_poly.pdbx_seq_one_letter_code
_entity_poly.pdbx_strand_id
1 'polypeptide(L)'
;ISPRSPEEDTESVRSGLSGCSLTSQCDHAHFARNGTTYSGRDKRFIVHCSPTHVDPDKYLTPTQRANATIRRLQSVLSDSQAEIADKEQEIAKLTKELVQLRLFKAESQALTNGHSSGGGDARLSVDTTPCSLADSGHFEDISPQPSPRNTPNGEKEIIKIKTHFEDQVRSLQEASNAKIESLVQRLAEANDKYYELRPQYDKLQKKIEELEKEKEELEAKFKESEERHKNTYLQMFNKGQEAALFSVDDNVTDGPAKVDTLPALIKQLEVTKLELESVKTMYRRLLESRKPRSEQDAEVTLQFLKSAVYYFLTDRENTTGHLAAIQSILGFTREERNAIERATAAYTWK
;
A
#
# COMPACT_ATOMS: atom_id res chain seq x y z
N ILE A 1 -15.53 32.82 -31.31
CA ILE A 1 -15.81 31.79 -30.29
C ILE A 1 -14.46 31.21 -29.88
N SER A 2 -13.93 31.73 -28.78
CA SER A 2 -12.69 31.29 -28.11
C SER A 2 -12.98 31.33 -26.61
N PRO A 3 -12.57 30.32 -25.82
CA PRO A 3 -12.85 30.27 -24.39
C PRO A 3 -11.76 31.02 -23.62
N ARG A 4 -12.18 31.84 -22.64
CA ARG A 4 -11.31 32.59 -21.73
C ARG A 4 -11.33 31.88 -20.37
N SER A 5 -10.14 31.64 -19.81
CA SER A 5 -9.92 31.04 -18.49
C SER A 5 -10.36 31.97 -17.34
N PRO A 6 -10.58 31.41 -16.14
CA PRO A 6 -10.85 32.16 -14.91
C PRO A 6 -9.54 32.47 -14.16
N GLU A 7 -9.35 33.72 -13.78
CA GLU A 7 -8.31 34.16 -12.84
C GLU A 7 -9.03 34.85 -11.66
N GLU A 8 -8.71 34.35 -10.46
CA GLU A 8 -8.39 35.07 -9.22
C GLU A 8 -9.26 36.25 -8.75
N ASP A 9 -9.90 36.07 -7.59
CA ASP A 9 -10.08 37.13 -6.59
C ASP A 9 -10.04 36.49 -5.19
N THR A 10 -8.83 36.44 -4.63
CA THR A 10 -8.60 36.30 -3.18
C THR A 10 -8.18 37.66 -2.64
N GLU A 11 -9.07 38.36 -1.94
CA GLU A 11 -8.69 39.36 -0.93
C GLU A 11 -9.92 39.86 -0.16
N SER A 12 -10.01 39.56 1.14
CA SER A 12 -10.56 40.51 2.11
C SER A 12 -10.17 40.08 3.52
N VAL A 13 -9.10 40.70 4.04
CA VAL A 13 -8.64 40.59 5.42
C VAL A 13 -9.14 41.78 6.24
N ARG A 14 -9.59 41.49 7.46
CA ARG A 14 -9.71 42.37 8.64
C ARG A 14 -10.79 43.46 8.68
N SER A 15 -11.77 43.21 9.55
CA SER A 15 -12.19 44.11 10.64
C SER A 15 -12.62 43.18 11.79
N GLY A 16 -12.31 43.37 13.07
CA GLY A 16 -12.08 44.55 13.90
C GLY A 16 -12.90 44.28 15.17
N LEU A 17 -12.26 44.21 16.33
CA LEU A 17 -12.89 43.86 17.62
C LEU A 17 -14.20 44.62 17.86
N SER A 18 -15.25 43.92 18.32
CA SER A 18 -16.30 44.55 19.12
C SER A 18 -17.08 43.53 19.96
N GLY A 19 -16.96 43.71 21.29
CA GLY A 19 -18.09 43.76 22.21
C GLY A 19 -18.94 42.51 22.40
N CYS A 20 -18.81 41.91 23.58
CA CYS A 20 -19.77 41.01 24.22
C CYS A 20 -21.23 41.37 23.93
N SER A 21 -22.05 40.39 23.54
CA SER A 21 -23.51 40.42 23.74
C SER A 21 -24.05 39.00 23.85
N LEU A 22 -24.20 38.56 25.11
CA LEU A 22 -25.13 37.52 25.54
C LEU A 22 -26.55 38.01 25.31
N THR A 23 -27.23 37.57 24.24
CA THR A 23 -28.69 37.46 24.21
C THR A 23 -29.09 36.45 23.12
N SER A 24 -29.49 35.25 23.52
CA SER A 24 -30.24 34.36 22.64
C SER A 24 -31.60 35.01 22.38
N GLN A 25 -31.85 35.38 21.14
CA GLN A 25 -33.17 35.83 20.68
C GLN A 25 -34.05 34.58 20.55
N CYS A 26 -34.70 34.22 21.65
CA CYS A 26 -35.85 33.33 21.62
C CYS A 26 -37.08 34.24 21.49
N ASP A 27 -37.79 34.14 20.37
CA ASP A 27 -39.08 34.80 20.17
C ASP A 27 -40.12 34.20 21.14
N HIS A 28 -40.13 34.73 22.36
CA HIS A 28 -41.21 34.51 23.31
C HIS A 28 -41.86 35.86 23.65
N ALA A 29 -43.16 35.87 23.41
CA ALA A 29 -44.12 36.95 23.53
C ALA A 29 -43.84 37.96 24.67
N HIS A 30 -43.81 39.24 24.28
CA HIS A 30 -44.10 40.43 25.09
C HIS A 30 -43.94 40.28 26.61
N PHE A 31 -42.70 40.39 27.10
CA PHE A 31 -42.47 40.78 28.49
C PHE A 31 -42.28 42.30 28.55
N ALA A 32 -43.14 42.97 29.32
CA ALA A 32 -43.21 44.42 29.42
C ALA A 32 -41.90 45.03 29.93
N ARG A 33 -41.39 46.01 29.20
CA ARG A 33 -40.08 46.64 29.42
C ARG A 33 -40.18 47.90 30.28
N ASN A 34 -41.04 47.91 31.31
CA ASN A 34 -41.23 49.08 32.17
C ASN A 34 -41.44 48.59 33.62
N GLY A 35 -40.53 48.98 34.52
CA GLY A 35 -40.54 48.52 35.92
C GLY A 35 -41.71 49.03 36.75
N THR A 36 -42.74 48.21 36.92
CA THR A 36 -43.71 48.33 38.01
C THR A 36 -43.89 46.98 38.69
N THR A 37 -43.65 46.97 40.00
CA THR A 37 -43.81 45.83 40.89
C THR A 37 -45.29 45.50 41.14
N TYR A 38 -45.56 44.20 41.22
CA TYR A 38 -46.68 43.59 41.96
C TYR A 38 -48.11 43.97 41.56
N SER A 39 -48.75 43.06 40.80
CA SER A 39 -50.21 42.91 40.78
C SER A 39 -50.55 41.43 40.94
N GLY A 40 -51.06 41.07 42.12
CA GLY A 40 -51.60 39.75 42.42
C GLY A 40 -52.86 39.45 41.62
N ARG A 41 -52.70 38.71 40.51
CA ARG A 41 -53.82 38.04 39.84
C ARG A 41 -53.48 36.59 39.54
N ASP A 42 -54.18 35.73 40.27
CA ASP A 42 -54.63 34.37 39.98
C ASP A 42 -53.71 33.48 39.13
N LYS A 43 -53.07 32.53 39.82
CA LYS A 43 -52.34 31.41 39.22
C LYS A 43 -53.33 30.55 38.42
N ARG A 44 -53.32 30.61 37.08
CA ARG A 44 -54.00 29.57 36.29
C ARG A 44 -53.66 29.45 34.81
N PHE A 45 -52.42 29.71 34.38
CA PHE A 45 -52.00 29.23 33.06
C PHE A 45 -50.56 28.73 33.10
N ILE A 46 -50.39 27.43 33.32
CA ILE A 46 -49.17 26.73 32.90
C ILE A 46 -49.28 26.64 31.38
N VAL A 47 -48.44 27.41 30.68
CA VAL A 47 -48.33 27.34 29.23
C VAL A 47 -47.72 25.99 28.88
N HIS A 48 -48.59 25.03 28.57
CA HIS A 48 -48.17 23.80 27.92
C HIS A 48 -47.90 24.12 26.45
N CYS A 49 -46.65 24.01 26.01
CA CYS A 49 -46.35 24.03 24.59
C CYS A 49 -47.14 22.89 23.92
N SER A 50 -48.04 23.26 23.00
CA SER A 50 -48.83 22.34 22.20
C SER A 50 -47.92 21.37 21.42
N PRO A 51 -48.31 20.08 21.24
CA PRO A 51 -47.53 19.11 20.47
C PRO A 51 -47.71 19.37 18.97
N THR A 52 -47.25 20.52 18.48
CA THR A 52 -47.14 20.77 17.05
C THR A 52 -45.95 20.01 16.51
N HIS A 53 -46.24 18.83 15.94
CA HIS A 53 -45.50 18.18 14.86
C HIS A 53 -43.98 18.15 15.07
N VAL A 54 -43.54 17.33 16.03
CA VAL A 54 -42.12 16.95 16.10
C VAL A 54 -41.91 15.92 15.00
N ASP A 55 -41.21 16.31 13.93
CA ASP A 55 -40.70 15.35 12.94
C ASP A 55 -40.07 14.16 13.70
N PRO A 56 -40.41 12.90 13.37
CA PRO A 56 -39.92 11.72 14.09
C PRO A 56 -38.40 11.65 14.19
N ASP A 57 -37.70 12.36 13.31
CA ASP A 57 -36.25 12.36 13.17
C ASP A 57 -35.54 13.44 14.01
N LYS A 58 -36.28 14.39 14.63
CA LYS A 58 -35.64 15.58 15.21
C LYS A 58 -34.95 15.33 16.54
N TYR A 59 -35.31 14.27 17.27
CA TYR A 59 -34.60 13.86 18.48
C TYR A 59 -34.52 12.33 18.60
N LEU A 60 -33.76 11.71 17.71
CA LEU A 60 -33.34 10.31 17.91
C LEU A 60 -32.43 10.22 19.14
N THR A 61 -32.71 9.26 20.02
CA THR A 61 -31.83 8.95 21.15
C THR A 61 -30.44 8.53 20.63
N PRO A 62 -29.36 8.70 21.41
CA PRO A 62 -28.02 8.31 20.98
C PRO A 62 -27.94 6.89 20.42
N THR A 63 -28.65 5.93 21.02
CA THR A 63 -28.75 4.54 20.54
C THR A 63 -29.49 4.42 19.22
N GLN A 64 -30.59 5.16 19.03
CA GLN A 64 -31.33 5.16 17.77
C GLN A 64 -30.51 5.78 16.64
N ARG A 65 -29.74 6.84 16.92
CA ARG A 65 -28.79 7.44 15.98
C ARG A 65 -27.69 6.45 15.59
N ALA A 66 -27.10 5.76 16.56
CA ALA A 66 -26.11 4.72 16.32
C ALA A 66 -26.69 3.59 15.45
N ASN A 67 -27.88 3.08 15.78
CA ASN A 67 -28.55 2.04 14.99
C ASN A 67 -28.93 2.51 13.58
N ALA A 68 -29.27 3.79 13.39
CA ALA A 68 -29.48 4.37 12.06
C ALA A 68 -28.17 4.43 11.26
N THR A 69 -27.06 4.84 11.90
CA THR A 69 -25.75 4.83 11.25
C THR A 69 -25.29 3.42 10.90
N ILE A 70 -25.52 2.43 11.78
CA ILE A 70 -25.20 1.03 11.51
C ILE A 70 -25.98 0.53 10.30
N ARG A 71 -27.29 0.79 10.23
CA ARG A 71 -28.11 0.40 9.07
C ARG A 71 -27.65 1.06 7.78
N ARG A 72 -27.29 2.35 7.83
CA ARG A 72 -26.72 3.05 6.68
C ARG A 72 -25.40 2.43 6.23
N LEU A 73 -24.49 2.16 7.17
CA LEU A 73 -23.20 1.52 6.89
C LEU A 73 -23.39 0.11 6.32
N GLN A 74 -24.34 -0.67 6.86
CA GLN A 74 -24.70 -1.99 6.34
C GLN A 74 -25.23 -1.93 4.91
N SER A 75 -26.09 -0.95 4.59
CA SER A 75 -26.57 -0.71 3.23
C SER A 75 -25.42 -0.40 2.28
N VAL A 76 -24.56 0.56 2.64
CA VAL A 76 -23.40 0.95 1.81
C VAL A 76 -22.44 -0.23 1.60
N LEU A 77 -22.23 -1.05 2.63
CA LEU A 77 -21.39 -2.24 2.53
C LEU A 77 -22.01 -3.27 1.58
N SER A 78 -23.32 -3.52 1.69
CA SER A 78 -24.06 -4.39 0.77
C SER A 78 -24.00 -3.90 -0.68
N ASP A 79 -24.20 -2.59 -0.89
CA ASP A 79 -24.14 -1.98 -2.22
C ASP A 79 -22.74 -2.10 -2.83
N SER A 80 -21.70 -1.86 -2.01
CA SER A 80 -20.29 -2.00 -2.44
C SER A 80 -19.96 -3.46 -2.77
N GLN A 81 -20.51 -4.43 -2.02
CA GLN A 81 -20.34 -5.85 -2.30
C GLN A 81 -21.01 -6.27 -3.62
N ALA A 82 -22.19 -5.73 -3.92
CA ALA A 82 -22.86 -5.95 -5.20
C ALA A 82 -22.03 -5.37 -6.36
N GLU A 83 -21.49 -4.15 -6.22
CA GLU A 83 -20.64 -3.54 -7.24
C GLU A 83 -19.34 -4.33 -7.48
N ILE A 84 -18.73 -4.87 -6.42
CA ILE A 84 -17.57 -5.76 -6.54
C ILE A 84 -17.94 -7.02 -7.33
N ALA A 85 -19.06 -7.65 -7.03
CA ALA A 85 -19.51 -8.86 -7.73
C ALA A 85 -19.76 -8.59 -9.24
N ASP A 86 -20.37 -7.45 -9.58
CA ASP A 86 -20.58 -7.04 -10.97
C ASP A 86 -19.24 -6.84 -11.70
N LYS A 87 -18.28 -6.18 -11.05
CA LYS A 87 -16.92 -6.01 -11.60
C LYS A 87 -16.18 -7.33 -11.75
N GLU A 88 -16.33 -8.26 -10.82
CA GLU A 88 -15.76 -9.62 -10.95
C GLU A 88 -16.36 -10.38 -12.14
N GLN A 89 -17.66 -10.23 -12.40
CA GLN A 89 -18.32 -10.79 -13.58
C GLN A 89 -17.78 -10.16 -14.88
N GLU A 90 -17.58 -8.84 -14.89
CA GLU A 90 -17.00 -8.12 -16.02
C GLU A 90 -15.55 -8.57 -16.29
N ILE A 91 -14.72 -8.67 -15.25
CA ILE A 91 -13.36 -9.20 -15.35
C ILE A 91 -13.37 -10.61 -15.93
N ALA A 92 -14.28 -11.48 -15.46
CA ALA A 92 -14.40 -12.83 -15.98
C ALA A 92 -14.80 -12.86 -17.47
N LYS A 93 -15.68 -11.95 -17.90
CA LYS A 93 -16.06 -11.80 -19.31
C LYS A 93 -14.89 -11.32 -20.18
N LEU A 94 -14.23 -10.24 -19.78
CA LEU A 94 -13.07 -9.70 -20.49
C LEU A 94 -11.92 -10.70 -20.55
N THR A 95 -11.71 -11.49 -19.50
CA THR A 95 -10.72 -12.57 -19.48
C THR A 95 -11.03 -13.64 -20.53
N LYS A 96 -12.30 -14.04 -20.67
CA LYS A 96 -12.73 -14.98 -21.72
C LYS A 96 -12.50 -14.40 -23.12
N GLU A 97 -12.87 -13.14 -23.34
CA GLU A 97 -12.65 -12.45 -24.62
C GLU A 97 -11.15 -12.33 -24.95
N LEU A 98 -10.31 -11.99 -23.97
CA LEU A 98 -8.86 -11.92 -24.14
C LEU A 98 -8.27 -13.29 -24.53
N VAL A 99 -8.73 -14.37 -23.89
CA VAL A 99 -8.30 -15.73 -24.24
C VAL A 99 -8.73 -16.09 -25.66
N GLN A 100 -9.97 -15.80 -26.05
CA GLN A 100 -10.46 -16.03 -27.42
C GLN A 100 -9.65 -15.25 -28.45
N LEU A 101 -9.36 -13.97 -28.19
CA LEU A 101 -8.54 -13.14 -29.06
C LEU A 101 -7.10 -13.65 -29.17
N ARG A 102 -6.53 -14.17 -28.07
CA ARG A 102 -5.20 -14.80 -28.10
C ARG A 102 -5.20 -16.08 -28.93
N LEU A 103 -6.24 -16.92 -28.83
CA LEU A 103 -6.39 -18.11 -29.66
C LEU A 103 -6.56 -17.73 -31.13
N PHE A 104 -7.44 -16.78 -31.44
CA PHE A 104 -7.63 -16.29 -32.81
C PHE A 104 -6.36 -15.66 -33.40
N LYS A 105 -5.60 -14.93 -32.59
CA LYS A 105 -4.29 -14.37 -32.98
C LYS A 105 -3.27 -15.48 -33.22
N ALA A 106 -3.24 -16.53 -32.40
CA ALA A 106 -2.36 -17.68 -32.60
C ALA A 106 -2.73 -18.47 -33.86
N GLU A 107 -4.03 -18.68 -34.12
CA GLU A 107 -4.54 -19.29 -35.35
C GLU A 107 -4.21 -18.45 -36.59
N SER A 108 -4.39 -17.13 -36.50
CA SER A 108 -4.01 -16.20 -37.59
C SER A 108 -2.51 -16.21 -37.84
N GLN A 109 -1.68 -16.21 -36.79
CA GLN A 109 -0.22 -16.33 -36.91
C GLN A 109 0.22 -17.67 -37.49
N ALA A 110 -0.49 -18.76 -37.17
CA ALA A 110 -0.24 -20.08 -37.75
C ALA A 110 -0.57 -20.11 -39.26
N LEU A 111 -1.58 -19.37 -39.71
CA LEU A 111 -1.95 -19.24 -41.13
C LEU A 111 -1.01 -18.29 -41.90
N THR A 112 -0.44 -17.26 -41.27
CA THR A 112 0.50 -16.33 -41.93
C THR A 112 1.92 -16.88 -42.04
N ASN A 113 2.31 -17.80 -41.17
CA ASN A 113 3.65 -18.43 -41.21
C ASN A 113 3.84 -19.45 -42.36
N GLY A 114 2.86 -19.59 -43.25
CA GLY A 114 2.99 -20.36 -44.49
C GLY A 114 3.57 -19.58 -45.69
N HIS A 115 3.82 -18.28 -45.58
CA HIS A 115 4.40 -17.47 -46.66
C HIS A 115 5.45 -16.47 -46.13
N SER A 116 6.62 -16.98 -45.75
CA SER A 116 7.88 -16.24 -45.98
C SER A 116 9.06 -17.20 -45.92
N SER A 117 9.53 -17.58 -47.09
CA SER A 117 10.81 -18.27 -47.29
C SER A 117 11.98 -17.34 -46.99
N GLY A 118 13.02 -17.86 -46.33
CA GLY A 118 14.40 -17.52 -46.67
C GLY A 118 15.30 -16.94 -45.56
N GLY A 119 16.31 -17.72 -45.19
CA GLY A 119 17.48 -17.31 -44.39
C GLY A 119 17.48 -18.01 -43.02
N GLY A 120 18.22 -19.08 -42.74
CA GLY A 120 19.55 -19.43 -43.21
C GLY A 120 20.54 -19.18 -42.06
N ASP A 121 20.45 -19.95 -40.97
CA ASP A 121 21.39 -19.86 -39.86
C ASP A 121 22.25 -21.12 -39.78
N ALA A 122 23.48 -20.95 -40.29
CA ALA A 122 24.54 -21.91 -40.18
C ALA A 122 25.12 -21.87 -38.77
N ARG A 123 25.05 -23.03 -38.12
CA ARG A 123 25.86 -23.43 -36.97
C ARG A 123 27.33 -23.03 -37.16
N LEU A 124 27.93 -22.38 -36.17
CA LEU A 124 29.33 -22.61 -35.79
C LEU A 124 29.53 -22.40 -34.28
N SER A 125 29.69 -23.52 -33.59
CA SER A 125 30.32 -23.68 -32.28
C SER A 125 31.80 -23.29 -32.36
N VAL A 126 32.21 -22.30 -31.56
CA VAL A 126 33.62 -21.97 -31.33
C VAL A 126 33.98 -22.48 -29.93
N ASP A 127 34.69 -23.60 -29.90
CA ASP A 127 35.40 -24.07 -28.72
C ASP A 127 36.59 -23.15 -28.46
N THR A 128 36.66 -22.67 -27.22
CA THR A 128 37.85 -22.06 -26.62
C THR A 128 38.96 -23.10 -26.50
N THR A 129 40.09 -22.87 -27.16
CA THR A 129 41.37 -23.53 -26.86
C THR A 129 42.46 -22.47 -26.74
N PRO A 130 43.26 -22.44 -25.65
CA PRO A 130 44.38 -21.54 -25.53
C PRO A 130 45.61 -22.19 -26.17
N CYS A 131 46.23 -21.55 -27.16
CA CYS A 131 47.54 -21.96 -27.65
C CYS A 131 48.64 -21.29 -26.82
N SER A 132 49.36 -22.13 -26.08
CA SER A 132 50.59 -21.83 -25.37
C SER A 132 51.64 -21.15 -26.24
N LEU A 133 52.23 -20.09 -25.71
CA LEU A 133 53.53 -19.55 -26.11
C LEU A 133 54.63 -20.38 -25.44
N ALA A 134 55.23 -21.30 -26.19
CA ALA A 134 56.58 -21.80 -25.95
C ALA A 134 57.05 -22.56 -27.19
N ASP A 135 58.37 -22.55 -27.40
CA ASP A 135 59.13 -23.43 -28.31
C ASP A 135 59.32 -22.86 -29.74
N SER A 136 60.51 -22.64 -30.29
CA SER A 136 61.87 -22.97 -29.89
C SER A 136 62.83 -21.88 -30.37
N GLY A 137 63.77 -21.47 -29.51
CA GLY A 137 65.01 -20.88 -29.98
C GLY A 137 65.85 -21.96 -30.64
N HIS A 138 65.89 -21.96 -31.97
CA HIS A 138 66.83 -22.77 -32.75
C HIS A 138 67.73 -21.83 -33.55
N PHE A 139 68.94 -21.66 -33.04
CA PHE A 139 70.04 -20.91 -33.64
C PHE A 139 70.76 -21.84 -34.62
N GLU A 140 70.53 -21.66 -35.91
CA GLU A 140 71.48 -22.13 -36.92
C GLU A 140 72.33 -20.95 -37.41
N ASP A 141 73.63 -21.15 -37.24
CA ASP A 141 74.72 -20.32 -37.73
C ASP A 141 74.73 -20.39 -39.27
N ILE A 142 74.27 -19.33 -39.95
CA ILE A 142 74.38 -19.20 -41.40
C ILE A 142 75.30 -18.03 -41.73
N SER A 143 76.49 -18.43 -42.17
CA SER A 143 77.52 -17.69 -42.91
C SER A 143 76.98 -16.49 -43.74
N PRO A 144 77.72 -15.36 -43.81
CA PRO A 144 77.24 -14.14 -44.42
C PRO A 144 77.07 -14.29 -45.93
N GLN A 145 75.83 -14.49 -46.37
CA GLN A 145 75.42 -14.37 -47.77
C GLN A 145 74.84 -12.96 -48.03
N PRO A 146 75.05 -12.41 -49.24
CA PRO A 146 74.88 -10.99 -49.50
C PRO A 146 73.41 -10.57 -49.45
N SER A 147 73.16 -9.39 -48.91
CA SER A 147 71.88 -8.67 -48.90
C SER A 147 71.07 -8.85 -50.19
N PRO A 148 69.80 -9.29 -50.14
CA PRO A 148 68.88 -9.09 -51.25
C PRO A 148 68.28 -7.69 -51.14
N ARG A 149 69.09 -6.66 -51.38
CA ARG A 149 68.52 -5.36 -51.76
C ARG A 149 68.15 -5.44 -53.23
N ASN A 150 66.87 -5.22 -53.51
CA ASN A 150 66.25 -5.01 -54.82
C ASN A 150 65.88 -6.27 -55.61
N THR A 151 64.89 -7.03 -55.14
CA THR A 151 63.96 -7.69 -56.07
C THR A 151 62.63 -6.93 -56.07
N PRO A 152 62.05 -6.60 -57.24
CA PRO A 152 60.80 -5.81 -57.35
C PRO A 152 59.55 -6.55 -56.80
N ASN A 153 59.73 -7.74 -56.22
CA ASN A 153 58.66 -8.56 -55.66
C ASN A 153 58.57 -8.43 -54.13
N GLY A 154 59.71 -8.30 -53.43
CA GLY A 154 59.73 -8.12 -51.97
C GLY A 154 59.18 -6.76 -51.52
N GLU A 155 59.44 -5.70 -52.28
CA GLU A 155 58.83 -4.38 -52.03
C GLU A 155 57.30 -4.41 -52.17
N LYS A 156 56.77 -5.20 -53.12
CA LYS A 156 55.31 -5.36 -53.30
C LYS A 156 54.67 -6.11 -52.13
N GLU A 157 55.34 -7.11 -51.57
CA GLU A 157 54.85 -7.82 -50.39
C GLU A 157 54.87 -6.94 -49.13
N ILE A 158 55.93 -6.16 -48.93
CA ILE A 158 56.03 -5.21 -47.82
C ILE A 158 54.91 -4.16 -47.92
N ILE A 159 54.62 -3.65 -49.11
CA ILE A 159 53.52 -2.70 -49.33
C ILE A 159 52.18 -3.33 -49.00
N LYS A 160 51.91 -4.57 -49.44
CA LYS A 160 50.65 -5.28 -49.13
C LYS A 160 50.46 -5.53 -47.64
N ILE A 161 51.53 -5.92 -46.93
CA ILE A 161 51.49 -6.12 -45.48
C ILE A 161 51.19 -4.79 -44.78
N LYS A 162 51.86 -3.71 -45.20
CA LYS A 162 51.64 -2.37 -44.65
C LYS A 162 50.21 -1.89 -44.86
N THR A 163 49.66 -2.03 -46.08
CA THR A 163 48.26 -1.64 -46.35
C THR A 163 47.28 -2.46 -45.52
N HIS A 164 47.51 -3.77 -45.36
CA HIS A 164 46.65 -4.62 -44.56
C HIS A 164 46.68 -4.26 -43.05
N PHE A 165 47.85 -3.90 -42.50
CA PHE A 165 47.95 -3.39 -41.14
C PHE A 165 47.26 -2.03 -40.99
N GLU A 166 47.43 -1.12 -41.95
CA GLU A 166 46.75 0.18 -41.97
C GLU A 166 45.22 0.02 -42.03
N ASP A 167 44.73 -0.93 -42.82
CA ASP A 167 43.30 -1.25 -42.90
C ASP A 167 42.78 -1.92 -41.63
N GLN A 168 43.56 -2.79 -40.97
CA GLN A 168 43.20 -3.34 -39.66
C GLN A 168 43.10 -2.25 -38.59
N VAL A 169 44.07 -1.34 -38.52
CA VAL A 169 44.05 -0.22 -37.58
C VAL A 169 42.85 0.67 -37.84
N ARG A 170 42.56 0.97 -39.12
CA ARG A 170 41.38 1.76 -39.50
C ARG A 170 40.07 1.07 -39.11
N SER A 171 39.94 -0.22 -39.40
CA SER A 171 38.76 -1.02 -39.05
C SER A 171 38.53 -1.07 -37.53
N LEU A 172 39.60 -1.28 -36.75
CA LEU A 172 39.53 -1.22 -35.28
C LEU A 172 39.16 0.18 -34.77
N GLN A 173 39.70 1.23 -35.39
CA GLN A 173 39.38 2.61 -35.05
C GLN A 173 37.89 2.91 -35.33
N GLU A 174 37.39 2.51 -36.49
CA GLU A 174 35.98 2.68 -36.90
C GLU A 174 35.03 1.91 -35.97
N ALA A 175 35.37 0.67 -35.60
CA ALA A 175 34.59 -0.12 -34.65
C ALA A 175 34.57 0.52 -33.25
N SER A 176 35.71 1.06 -32.80
CA SER A 176 35.80 1.80 -31.53
C SER A 176 34.94 3.07 -31.57
N ASN A 177 35.05 3.85 -32.64
CA ASN A 177 34.28 5.08 -32.83
C ASN A 177 32.77 4.80 -32.88
N ALA A 178 32.32 3.77 -33.61
CA ALA A 178 30.92 3.36 -33.64
C ALA A 178 30.41 2.96 -32.23
N LYS A 179 31.25 2.30 -31.44
CA LYS A 179 30.92 1.97 -30.06
C LYS A 179 30.81 3.20 -29.18
N ILE A 180 31.72 4.17 -29.32
CA ILE A 180 31.67 5.46 -28.62
C ILE A 180 30.37 6.19 -28.97
N GLU A 181 30.03 6.30 -30.25
CA GLU A 181 28.78 6.92 -30.70
C GLU A 181 27.55 6.23 -30.12
N SER A 182 27.52 4.90 -30.09
CA SER A 182 26.42 4.15 -29.47
C SER A 182 26.26 4.43 -27.97
N LEU A 183 27.38 4.62 -27.26
CA LEU A 183 27.36 4.95 -25.83
C LEU A 183 26.91 6.37 -25.59
N VAL A 184 27.36 7.32 -26.41
CA VAL A 184 26.94 8.73 -26.36
C VAL A 184 25.44 8.84 -26.62
N GLN A 185 24.93 8.14 -27.64
CA GLN A 185 23.50 8.11 -27.95
C GLN A 185 22.68 7.54 -26.79
N ARG A 186 23.11 6.42 -26.20
CA ARG A 186 22.42 5.82 -25.04
C ARG A 186 22.43 6.74 -23.82
N LEU A 187 23.51 7.50 -23.61
CA LEU A 187 23.63 8.46 -22.53
C LEU A 187 22.70 9.67 -22.75
N ALA A 188 22.56 10.14 -23.99
CA ALA A 188 21.59 11.18 -24.34
C ALA A 188 20.15 10.71 -24.07
N GLU A 189 19.77 9.52 -24.53
CA GLU A 189 18.44 8.94 -24.28
C GLU A 189 18.15 8.73 -22.79
N ALA A 190 19.15 8.35 -22.01
CA ALA A 190 19.02 8.22 -20.56
C ALA A 190 18.81 9.58 -19.88
N ASN A 191 19.52 10.62 -20.33
CA ASN A 191 19.34 11.98 -19.84
C ASN A 191 17.95 12.54 -20.18
N ASP A 192 17.46 12.32 -21.41
CA ASP A 192 16.11 12.76 -21.81
C ASP A 192 15.03 12.13 -20.92
N LYS A 193 15.13 10.81 -20.68
CA LYS A 193 14.23 10.10 -19.75
C LYS A 193 14.30 10.66 -18.34
N TYR A 194 15.50 11.00 -17.86
CA TYR A 194 15.67 11.62 -16.55
C TYR A 194 14.94 12.96 -16.47
N TYR A 195 15.09 13.83 -17.48
CA TYR A 195 14.42 15.13 -17.52
C TYR A 195 12.90 15.02 -17.66
N GLU A 196 12.39 13.97 -18.30
CA GLU A 196 10.95 13.69 -18.37
C GLU A 196 10.38 13.16 -17.05
N LEU A 197 11.11 12.26 -16.37
CA LEU A 197 10.68 11.65 -15.11
C LEU A 197 10.81 12.58 -13.91
N ARG A 198 11.79 13.50 -13.91
CA ARG A 198 12.08 14.37 -12.77
C ARG A 198 10.87 15.22 -12.33
N PRO A 199 10.13 15.91 -13.21
CA PRO A 199 8.94 16.65 -12.82
C PRO A 199 7.80 15.76 -12.29
N GLN A 200 7.69 14.52 -12.76
CA GLN A 200 6.68 13.59 -12.27
C GLN A 200 6.99 13.12 -10.84
N TYR A 201 8.27 12.82 -10.58
CA TYR A 201 8.75 12.52 -9.24
C TYR A 201 8.48 13.68 -8.27
N ASP A 202 8.81 14.92 -8.67
CA ASP A 202 8.59 16.11 -7.84
C ASP A 202 7.08 16.32 -7.56
N LYS A 203 6.19 16.05 -8.53
CA LYS A 203 4.73 16.10 -8.34
C LYS A 203 4.24 15.03 -7.36
N LEU A 204 4.71 13.79 -7.51
CA LEU A 204 4.34 12.69 -6.61
C LEU A 204 4.84 12.95 -5.19
N GLN A 205 6.05 13.48 -5.04
CA GLN A 205 6.60 13.85 -3.74
C GLN A 205 5.76 14.90 -3.04
N LYS A 206 5.33 15.96 -3.75
CA LYS A 206 4.38 16.95 -3.20
C LYS A 206 3.05 16.31 -2.81
N LYS A 207 2.56 15.37 -3.62
CA LYS A 207 1.29 14.70 -3.30
C LYS A 207 1.39 13.83 -2.05
N ILE A 208 2.53 13.20 -1.82
CA ILE A 208 2.80 12.46 -0.58
C ILE A 208 2.78 13.42 0.61
N GLU A 209 3.48 14.56 0.52
CA GLU A 209 3.51 15.57 1.60
C GLU A 209 2.11 16.11 1.93
N GLU A 210 1.28 16.39 0.91
CA GLU A 210 -0.12 16.79 1.11
C GLU A 210 -0.93 15.73 1.86
N LEU A 211 -0.82 14.45 1.44
CA LEU A 211 -1.56 13.36 2.07
C LEU A 211 -1.09 13.09 3.52
N GLU A 212 0.21 13.24 3.79
CA GLU A 212 0.76 13.15 5.14
C GLU A 212 0.21 14.25 6.05
N LYS A 213 0.11 15.48 5.54
CA LYS A 213 -0.50 16.59 6.27
C LYS A 213 -2.00 16.37 6.53
N GLU A 214 -2.76 15.93 5.52
CA GLU A 214 -4.18 15.60 5.68
C GLU A 214 -4.41 14.52 6.74
N LYS A 215 -3.53 13.51 6.77
CA LYS A 215 -3.55 12.46 7.80
C LYS A 215 -3.32 13.04 9.20
N GLU A 216 -2.31 13.89 9.37
CA GLU A 216 -2.01 14.51 10.67
C GLU A 216 -3.18 15.39 11.14
N GLU A 217 -3.79 16.17 10.25
CA GLU A 217 -4.95 17.00 10.56
C GLU A 217 -6.17 16.16 10.99
N LEU A 218 -6.42 15.03 10.33
CA LEU A 218 -7.50 14.11 10.69
C LEU A 218 -7.24 13.44 12.05
N GLU A 219 -6.01 13.00 12.31
CA GLU A 219 -5.62 12.43 13.59
C GLU A 219 -5.76 13.45 14.73
N ALA A 220 -5.39 14.71 14.50
CA ALA A 220 -5.56 15.80 15.46
C ALA A 220 -7.04 16.06 15.76
N LYS A 221 -7.88 16.16 14.72
CA LYS A 221 -9.34 16.35 14.88
C LYS A 221 -9.98 15.18 15.63
N PHE A 222 -9.52 13.96 15.38
CA PHE A 222 -10.01 12.77 16.09
C PHE A 222 -9.63 12.83 17.57
N LYS A 223 -8.37 13.09 17.90
CA LYS A 223 -7.89 13.23 19.29
C LYS A 223 -8.62 14.33 20.03
N GLU A 224 -8.81 15.49 19.40
CA GLU A 224 -9.55 16.61 20.00
C GLU A 224 -11.00 16.22 20.27
N SER A 225 -11.65 15.52 19.35
CA SER A 225 -13.01 15.00 19.57
C SER A 225 -13.06 14.00 20.73
N GLU A 226 -12.11 13.08 20.84
CA GLU A 226 -12.04 12.14 21.96
C GLU A 226 -11.84 12.86 23.29
N GLU A 227 -10.99 13.88 23.33
CA GLU A 227 -10.74 14.67 24.54
C GLU A 227 -11.98 15.47 24.95
N ARG A 228 -12.68 16.09 23.99
CA ARG A 228 -13.97 16.76 24.24
C ARG A 228 -14.99 15.78 24.84
N HIS A 229 -15.07 14.56 24.32
CA HIS A 229 -15.96 13.54 24.87
C HIS A 229 -15.53 13.13 26.29
N LYS A 230 -14.24 12.83 26.52
CA LYS A 230 -13.70 12.47 27.85
C LYS A 230 -14.01 13.54 28.89
N ASN A 231 -13.78 14.81 28.55
CA ASN A 231 -14.06 15.93 29.44
C ASN A 231 -15.56 16.04 29.76
N THR A 232 -16.43 15.88 28.75
CA THR A 232 -17.88 15.89 28.94
C THR A 232 -18.34 14.75 29.86
N TYR A 233 -17.82 13.53 29.67
CA TYR A 233 -18.11 12.39 30.55
C TYR A 233 -17.67 12.64 31.98
N LEU A 234 -16.48 13.21 32.17
CA LEU A 234 -15.96 13.54 33.49
C LEU A 234 -16.84 14.59 34.20
N GLN A 235 -17.27 15.62 33.48
CA GLN A 235 -18.17 16.64 34.03
C GLN A 235 -19.51 16.05 34.46
N MET A 236 -20.13 15.21 33.63
CA MET A 236 -21.40 14.57 33.96
C MET A 236 -21.27 13.61 35.14
N PHE A 237 -20.15 12.89 35.25
CA PHE A 237 -19.87 12.01 36.37
C PHE A 237 -19.75 12.78 37.69
N ASN A 238 -18.96 13.86 37.72
CA ASN A 238 -18.82 14.70 38.91
C ASN A 238 -20.15 15.31 39.33
N LYS A 239 -20.92 15.84 38.36
CA LYS A 239 -22.26 16.39 38.62
C LYS A 239 -23.23 15.34 39.17
N GLY A 240 -23.13 14.10 38.72
CA GLY A 240 -23.90 12.97 39.27
C GLY A 240 -23.53 12.65 40.72
N GLN A 241 -22.25 12.72 41.08
CA GLN A 241 -21.82 12.55 42.47
C GLN A 241 -22.33 13.69 43.37
N GLU A 242 -22.24 14.93 42.91
CA GLU A 242 -22.74 16.11 43.64
C GLU A 242 -24.26 16.03 43.86
N ALA A 243 -25.02 15.64 42.84
CA ALA A 243 -26.47 15.47 42.95
C ALA A 243 -26.86 14.34 43.93
N ALA A 244 -26.10 13.24 43.93
CA ALA A 244 -26.31 12.15 44.89
C ALA A 244 -26.03 12.62 46.32
N LEU A 245 -24.96 13.41 46.53
CA LEU A 245 -24.64 13.99 47.84
C LEU A 245 -25.75 14.95 48.32
N PHE A 246 -26.26 15.82 47.45
CA PHE A 246 -27.34 16.76 47.79
C PHE A 246 -28.67 16.05 48.10
N SER A 247 -28.97 14.92 47.44
CA SER A 247 -30.17 14.12 47.70
C SER A 247 -30.17 13.37 49.04
N VAL A 248 -29.00 13.23 49.67
CA VAL A 248 -28.85 12.64 51.01
C VAL A 248 -29.20 13.68 52.09
N ASP A 249 -28.93 14.96 51.86
CA ASP A 249 -29.23 16.04 52.81
C ASP A 249 -30.74 16.37 52.91
N ASP A 250 -31.51 16.16 51.84
CA ASP A 250 -32.98 16.37 51.83
C ASP A 250 -33.80 15.17 52.40
N ASN A 251 -33.16 14.02 52.68
CA ASN A 251 -33.84 12.77 53.08
C ASN A 251 -33.69 12.39 54.56
N VAL A 252 -33.52 13.36 55.47
CA VAL A 252 -33.80 13.14 56.90
C VAL A 252 -35.30 13.34 57.16
N THR A 253 -36.16 12.52 56.56
CA THR A 253 -37.50 12.17 57.08
C THR A 253 -38.11 11.00 56.30
N ASP A 254 -38.31 9.90 57.02
CA ASP A 254 -39.27 8.79 56.85
C ASP A 254 -39.47 8.09 55.49
N GLY A 255 -39.18 6.78 55.48
CA GLY A 255 -39.79 5.83 54.52
C GLY A 255 -38.99 4.56 54.25
N PRO A 256 -39.47 3.36 54.64
CA PRO A 256 -38.69 2.12 54.63
C PRO A 256 -38.77 1.32 53.31
N ALA A 257 -37.84 0.35 53.19
CA ALA A 257 -37.84 -0.80 52.28
C ALA A 257 -37.34 -0.62 50.82
N LYS A 258 -36.01 -0.64 50.64
CA LYS A 258 -35.33 -1.12 49.40
C LYS A 258 -34.00 -1.84 49.69
N VAL A 259 -33.92 -2.59 50.79
CA VAL A 259 -32.67 -3.24 51.21
C VAL A 259 -32.45 -4.59 50.50
N ASP A 260 -33.51 -5.26 50.04
CA ASP A 260 -33.41 -6.61 49.44
C ASP A 260 -33.03 -6.62 47.94
N THR A 261 -33.10 -5.47 47.27
CA THR A 261 -32.70 -5.32 45.85
C THR A 261 -31.22 -5.04 45.66
N LEU A 262 -30.54 -4.54 46.70
CA LEU A 262 -29.12 -4.15 46.62
C LEU A 262 -28.19 -5.36 46.42
N PRO A 263 -28.35 -6.50 47.13
CA PRO A 263 -27.49 -7.67 46.93
C PRO A 263 -27.67 -8.30 45.55
N ALA A 264 -28.90 -8.29 45.01
CA ALA A 264 -29.20 -8.80 43.68
C ALA A 264 -28.54 -7.93 42.58
N LEU A 265 -28.61 -6.61 42.73
CA LEU A 265 -27.95 -5.66 41.82
C LEU A 265 -26.43 -5.78 41.89
N ILE A 266 -25.84 -5.94 43.08
CA ILE A 266 -24.39 -6.17 43.24
C ILE A 266 -23.98 -7.47 42.52
N LYS A 267 -24.74 -8.55 42.70
CA LYS A 267 -24.47 -9.83 42.03
C LYS A 267 -24.57 -9.70 40.50
N GLN A 268 -25.53 -8.94 40.00
CA GLN A 268 -25.68 -8.69 38.56
C GLN A 268 -24.56 -7.79 38.01
N LEU A 269 -24.06 -6.85 38.80
CA LEU A 269 -22.90 -6.01 38.48
C LEU A 269 -21.60 -6.85 38.46
N GLU A 270 -21.45 -7.80 39.39
CA GLU A 270 -20.33 -8.75 39.40
C GLU A 270 -20.33 -9.62 38.12
N VAL A 271 -21.49 -10.16 37.73
CA VAL A 271 -21.65 -10.97 36.53
C VAL A 271 -21.34 -10.17 35.27
N THR A 272 -21.91 -8.97 35.13
CA THR A 272 -21.66 -8.10 33.97
C THR A 272 -20.20 -7.65 33.90
N LYS A 273 -19.54 -7.42 35.04
CA LYS A 273 -18.10 -7.13 35.10
C LYS A 273 -17.26 -8.31 34.62
N LEU A 274 -17.60 -9.54 35.02
CA LEU A 274 -16.91 -10.75 34.57
C LEU A 274 -17.11 -11.00 33.07
N GLU A 275 -18.32 -10.80 32.55
CA GLU A 275 -18.61 -10.88 31.12
C GLU A 275 -17.81 -9.84 30.33
N LEU A 276 -17.73 -8.60 30.84
CA LEU A 276 -16.94 -7.54 30.21
C LEU A 276 -15.43 -7.86 30.20
N GLU A 277 -14.89 -8.39 31.30
CA GLU A 277 -13.49 -8.84 31.33
C GLU A 277 -13.26 -10.03 30.40
N SER A 278 -14.21 -10.96 30.29
CA SER A 278 -14.17 -12.04 29.30
C SER A 278 -14.15 -11.49 27.86
N VAL A 279 -15.02 -10.54 27.53
CA VAL A 279 -15.05 -9.89 26.21
C VAL A 279 -13.76 -9.11 25.94
N LYS A 280 -13.20 -8.42 26.93
CA LYS A 280 -11.91 -7.73 26.80
C LYS A 280 -10.76 -8.71 26.55
N THR A 281 -10.73 -9.84 27.24
CA THR A 281 -9.70 -10.87 27.03
C THR A 281 -9.83 -11.51 25.65
N MET A 282 -11.06 -11.77 25.19
CA MET A 282 -11.33 -12.22 23.83
C MET A 282 -10.87 -11.20 22.77
N TYR A 283 -11.18 -9.92 22.96
CA TYR A 283 -10.77 -8.86 22.04
C TYR A 283 -9.26 -8.68 22.02
N ARG A 284 -8.60 -8.74 23.18
CA ARG A 284 -7.13 -8.72 23.28
C ARG A 284 -6.50 -9.88 22.51
N ARG A 285 -7.01 -11.11 22.69
CA ARG A 285 -6.54 -12.29 21.97
C ARG A 285 -6.76 -12.16 20.45
N LEU A 286 -7.89 -11.60 20.01
CA LEU A 286 -8.16 -11.33 18.60
C LEU A 286 -7.18 -10.30 18.03
N LEU A 287 -6.90 -9.23 18.77
CA LEU A 287 -5.90 -8.22 18.36
C LEU A 287 -4.48 -8.79 18.32
N GLU A 288 -4.11 -9.62 19.29
CA GLU A 288 -2.82 -10.32 19.32
C GLU A 288 -2.68 -11.29 18.15
N SER A 289 -3.77 -11.96 17.75
CA SER A 289 -3.79 -12.82 16.56
C SER A 289 -3.73 -12.07 15.23
N ARG A 290 -4.16 -10.79 15.23
CA ARG A 290 -4.14 -9.90 14.06
C ARG A 290 -2.84 -9.09 13.96
N LYS A 291 -2.00 -9.10 15.01
CA LYS A 291 -0.69 -8.46 14.98
C LYS A 291 0.17 -9.23 13.97
N PRO A 292 0.85 -8.55 13.02
CA PRO A 292 1.78 -9.24 12.14
C PRO A 292 2.81 -9.98 13.00
N ARG A 293 3.08 -11.24 12.64
CA ARG A 293 4.04 -12.12 13.33
C ARG A 293 5.32 -11.33 13.61
N SER A 294 5.81 -11.45 14.84
CA SER A 294 6.90 -10.63 15.36
C SER A 294 8.18 -10.82 14.56
N GLU A 295 9.11 -9.86 14.60
CA GLU A 295 10.45 -10.01 14.03
C GLU A 295 11.17 -11.27 14.56
N GLN A 296 10.82 -11.70 15.79
CA GLN A 296 11.27 -12.94 16.39
C GLN A 296 10.73 -14.19 15.68
N ASP A 297 9.50 -14.15 15.16
CA ASP A 297 8.93 -15.25 14.36
C ASP A 297 9.60 -15.35 12.98
N ALA A 298 10.00 -14.20 12.41
CA ALA A 298 10.75 -14.17 11.16
C ALA A 298 12.16 -14.75 11.35
N GLU A 299 12.86 -14.37 12.42
CA GLU A 299 14.19 -14.90 12.76
C GLU A 299 14.16 -16.42 13.00
N VAL A 300 13.17 -16.92 13.75
CA VAL A 300 12.99 -18.37 13.96
C VAL A 300 12.70 -19.08 12.65
N THR A 301 11.85 -18.51 11.79
CA THR A 301 11.54 -19.09 10.46
C THR A 301 12.78 -19.13 9.56
N LEU A 302 13.62 -18.09 9.59
CA LEU A 302 14.89 -18.05 8.87
C LEU A 302 15.90 -19.08 9.41
N GLN A 303 15.94 -19.33 10.72
CA GLN A 303 16.78 -20.38 11.31
C GLN A 303 16.34 -21.78 10.90
N PHE A 304 15.03 -22.03 10.83
CA PHE A 304 14.49 -23.29 10.29
C PHE A 304 14.81 -23.44 8.81
N LEU A 305 14.66 -22.37 8.02
CA LEU A 305 14.99 -22.39 6.60
C LEU A 305 16.49 -22.65 6.38
N LYS A 306 17.36 -21.98 7.14
CA LYS A 306 18.82 -22.18 7.11
C LYS A 306 19.18 -23.63 7.42
N SER A 307 18.58 -24.21 8.45
CA SER A 307 18.79 -25.61 8.82
C SER A 307 18.28 -26.56 7.74
N ALA A 308 17.09 -26.32 7.20
CA ALA A 308 16.50 -27.15 6.15
C ALA A 308 17.34 -27.15 4.87
N VAL A 309 17.87 -25.99 4.45
CA VAL A 309 18.79 -25.88 3.30
C VAL A 309 20.12 -26.56 3.58
N TYR A 310 20.70 -26.35 4.78
CA TYR A 310 21.95 -27.00 5.17
C TYR A 310 21.83 -28.53 5.07
N TYR A 311 20.84 -29.11 5.75
CA TYR A 311 20.64 -30.56 5.72
C TYR A 311 20.15 -31.08 4.37
N PHE A 312 19.42 -30.30 3.58
CA PHE A 312 19.11 -30.67 2.19
C PHE A 312 20.37 -30.89 1.34
N LEU A 313 21.44 -30.12 1.58
CA LEU A 313 22.71 -30.23 0.86
C LEU A 313 23.68 -31.24 1.48
N THR A 314 23.65 -31.41 2.81
CA THR A 314 24.62 -32.26 3.53
C THR A 314 24.11 -33.65 3.84
N ASP A 315 22.80 -33.83 4.05
CA ASP A 315 22.18 -35.11 4.40
C ASP A 315 21.57 -35.76 3.15
N ARG A 316 22.27 -36.78 2.63
CA ARG A 316 21.84 -37.54 1.45
C ARG A 316 20.76 -38.57 1.75
N GLU A 317 20.51 -38.90 3.02
CA GLU A 317 19.55 -39.93 3.43
C GLU A 317 18.12 -39.36 3.51
N ASN A 318 17.98 -38.07 3.82
CA ASN A 318 16.68 -37.41 4.00
C ASN A 318 16.50 -36.11 3.19
N THR A 319 17.05 -36.04 1.99
CA THR A 319 16.88 -34.89 1.08
C THR A 319 15.41 -34.58 0.80
N THR A 320 14.56 -35.60 0.70
CA THR A 320 13.13 -35.45 0.42
C THR A 320 12.39 -34.76 1.58
N GLY A 321 12.70 -35.11 2.82
CA GLY A 321 12.11 -34.48 4.01
C GLY A 321 12.56 -33.03 4.18
N HIS A 322 13.84 -32.74 3.92
CA HIS A 322 14.36 -31.37 3.97
C HIS A 322 13.79 -30.50 2.84
N LEU A 323 13.64 -31.05 1.62
CA LEU A 323 12.97 -30.35 0.53
C LEU A 323 11.52 -30.01 0.88
N ALA A 324 10.77 -30.96 1.43
CA ALA A 324 9.39 -30.73 1.87
C ALA A 324 9.30 -29.63 2.94
N ALA A 325 10.27 -29.57 3.88
CA ALA A 325 10.35 -28.51 4.88
C ALA A 325 10.62 -27.13 4.23
N ILE A 326 11.54 -27.05 3.26
CA ILE A 326 11.82 -25.81 2.51
C ILE A 326 10.57 -25.33 1.75
N GLN A 327 9.89 -26.25 1.05
CA GLN A 327 8.66 -25.94 0.30
C GLN A 327 7.55 -25.43 1.22
N SER A 328 7.44 -25.99 2.43
CA SER A 328 6.47 -25.59 3.45
C SER A 328 6.79 -24.19 4.01
N ILE A 329 8.05 -23.92 4.35
CA ILE A 329 8.48 -22.63 4.92
C ILE A 329 8.35 -21.48 3.90
N LEU A 330 8.70 -21.73 2.64
CA LEU A 330 8.62 -20.72 1.56
C LEU A 330 7.24 -20.61 0.93
N GLY A 331 6.30 -21.50 1.27
CA GLY A 331 4.91 -21.42 0.82
C GLY A 331 4.70 -21.72 -0.66
N PHE A 332 5.46 -22.65 -1.25
CA PHE A 332 5.33 -22.98 -2.66
C PHE A 332 3.93 -23.50 -3.03
N THR A 333 3.43 -22.98 -4.13
CA THR A 333 2.17 -23.38 -4.75
C THR A 333 2.23 -24.84 -5.22
N ARG A 334 1.06 -25.43 -5.52
CA ARG A 334 1.00 -26.84 -5.95
C ARG A 334 1.68 -27.02 -7.30
N GLU A 335 1.59 -26.02 -8.16
CA GLU A 335 2.19 -25.96 -9.48
C GLU A 335 3.72 -25.93 -9.40
N GLU A 336 4.27 -25.10 -8.51
CA GLU A 336 5.71 -25.00 -8.24
C GLU A 336 6.27 -26.28 -7.65
N ARG A 337 5.58 -26.90 -6.68
CA ARG A 337 5.99 -28.20 -6.12
C ARG A 337 6.05 -29.29 -7.17
N ASN A 338 5.04 -29.37 -8.04
CA ASN A 338 5.02 -30.33 -9.15
C ASN A 338 6.14 -30.06 -10.18
N ALA A 339 6.50 -28.78 -10.41
CA ALA A 339 7.60 -28.43 -11.31
C ALA A 339 8.96 -28.82 -10.72
N ILE A 340 9.16 -28.61 -9.43
CA ILE A 340 10.36 -29.01 -8.69
C ILE A 340 10.48 -30.53 -8.67
N GLU A 341 9.40 -31.27 -8.39
CA GLU A 341 9.40 -32.73 -8.39
C GLU A 341 9.78 -33.31 -9.76
N ARG A 342 9.23 -32.74 -10.85
CA ARG A 342 9.63 -33.10 -12.22
C ARG A 342 11.10 -32.79 -12.50
N ALA A 343 11.60 -31.65 -12.03
CA ALA A 343 13.00 -31.27 -12.19
C ALA A 343 13.94 -32.19 -11.39
N THR A 344 13.58 -32.56 -10.15
CA THR A 344 14.37 -33.48 -9.32
C THR A 344 14.36 -34.90 -9.88
N ALA A 345 13.25 -35.33 -10.51
CA ALA A 345 13.18 -36.62 -11.20
C ALA A 345 14.00 -36.64 -12.51
N ALA A 346 14.07 -35.50 -13.21
CA ALA A 346 14.87 -35.35 -14.43
C ALA A 346 16.37 -35.21 -14.12
N TYR A 347 16.71 -34.58 -13.00
CA TYR A 347 18.07 -34.40 -12.49
C TYR A 347 18.28 -35.25 -11.24
N THR A 348 18.09 -36.57 -11.32
CA THR A 348 18.65 -37.46 -10.29
C THR A 348 20.17 -37.31 -10.33
N TRP A 349 20.72 -36.60 -9.34
CA TRP A 349 22.18 -36.52 -9.13
C TRP A 349 22.72 -37.95 -9.01
N LYS A 350 23.49 -38.39 -10.00
CA LYS A 350 24.31 -39.61 -9.90
C LYS A 350 25.50 -39.38 -8.99
#